data_AF-A0A4Q0II96-F1
#
_entry.id   AF-A0A4Q0II96-F1
#
_cell.length_a   1.000
_cell.length_b   1.000
_cell.length_c   1.000
_cell.angle_alpha   90.00
_cell.angle_beta   90.00
_cell.angle_gamma   90.00
#
_symmetry.space_group_name_H-M   'P 1'
#
loop_
_entity.id
_entity.type
_entity.pdbx_description
1 polymer ?
#
loop_
_entity_poly.entity_id
_entity_poly.type
_entity_poly.pdbx_seq_one_letter_code
_entity_poly.pdbx_strand_id
1 'polypeptide(L)'
;EDLPIIPGKDGMDWRYQISMATKKQFNILKELMKREDVDCTTNACDAGREGELIFRLVYDKVGCKKPIKRLWISYMEDEAITDGFAHLKDGADYEKLYEAALCRERADWIVGINATRLFSTLYGQTLNVGRVMTPTLALAVEREAAIHSFKP
;
A
#
# COMPACT_ATOMS: atom_id res chain seq x y z
N GLU A 1 -5.89 23.03 -15.84
CA GLU A 1 -5.80 23.94 -14.69
C GLU A 1 -5.98 23.22 -13.33
N ASP A 2 -6.44 21.95 -13.32
CA ASP A 2 -6.72 21.20 -12.07
C ASP A 2 -5.53 20.40 -11.47
N LEU A 3 -4.28 20.67 -11.88
CA LEU A 3 -3.10 19.97 -11.37
C LEU A 3 -2.25 20.93 -10.50
N PRO A 4 -1.66 20.48 -9.38
CA PRO A 4 -1.69 19.10 -8.89
C PRO A 4 -2.93 18.80 -8.02
N ILE A 5 -3.47 17.60 -8.18
CA ILE A 5 -4.46 16.99 -7.29
C ILE A 5 -3.74 16.48 -6.05
N ILE A 6 -4.04 17.09 -4.89
CA ILE A 6 -3.43 16.75 -3.60
C ILE A 6 -4.53 16.60 -2.54
N PRO A 7 -4.94 15.36 -2.20
CA PRO A 7 -5.82 15.11 -1.07
C PRO A 7 -5.16 15.56 0.25
N GLY A 8 -5.93 16.18 1.12
CA GLY A 8 -5.53 16.83 2.37
C GLY A 8 -5.35 18.35 2.25
N LYS A 9 -5.31 18.86 1.00
CA LYS A 9 -5.37 20.28 0.68
C LYS A 9 -6.76 20.60 0.12
N ASP A 10 -7.28 21.80 0.40
CA ASP A 10 -8.54 22.30 -0.18
C ASP A 10 -9.80 21.46 0.15
N GLY A 11 -9.82 20.80 1.32
CA GLY A 11 -11.00 20.09 1.84
C GLY A 11 -11.27 18.70 1.23
N MET A 12 -10.32 18.15 0.47
CA MET A 12 -10.43 16.80 -0.10
C MET A 12 -9.71 15.75 0.77
N ASP A 13 -10.43 14.91 1.51
CA ASP A 13 -9.78 13.83 2.28
C ASP A 13 -9.35 12.64 1.43
N TRP A 14 -8.35 11.89 1.92
CA TRP A 14 -8.00 10.57 1.36
C TRP A 14 -9.18 9.61 1.47
N ARG A 15 -9.53 8.94 0.36
CA ARG A 15 -10.67 8.02 0.30
C ARG A 15 -10.25 6.68 -0.30
N TYR A 16 -10.28 5.65 0.53
CA TYR A 16 -10.12 4.28 0.09
C TYR A 16 -11.46 3.67 -0.33
N GLN A 17 -11.49 3.03 -1.50
CA GLN A 17 -12.65 2.33 -2.02
C GLN A 17 -12.41 0.82 -2.01
N ILE A 18 -13.46 0.06 -1.71
CA ILE A 18 -13.41 -1.40 -1.76
C ILE A 18 -13.66 -1.81 -3.21
N SER A 19 -12.72 -2.57 -3.78
CA SER A 19 -12.89 -3.08 -5.15
C SER A 19 -14.12 -3.99 -5.25
N MET A 20 -14.79 -4.01 -6.41
CA MET A 20 -15.95 -4.89 -6.60
C MET A 20 -15.58 -6.37 -6.44
N ALA A 21 -14.40 -6.76 -6.92
CA ALA A 21 -13.90 -8.13 -6.84
C ALA A 21 -13.71 -8.61 -5.40
N THR A 22 -13.30 -7.73 -4.49
CA THR A 22 -13.01 -8.08 -3.09
C THR A 22 -14.15 -7.76 -2.12
N LYS A 23 -15.26 -7.19 -2.59
CA LYS A 23 -16.38 -6.74 -1.75
C LYS A 23 -16.98 -7.86 -0.89
N LYS A 24 -17.09 -9.07 -1.44
CA LYS A 24 -17.57 -10.25 -0.69
C LYS A 24 -16.65 -10.55 0.50
N GLN A 25 -15.34 -10.63 0.26
CA GLN A 25 -14.36 -10.94 1.31
C GLN A 25 -14.29 -9.84 2.37
N PHE A 26 -14.36 -8.57 1.96
CA PHE A 26 -14.43 -7.45 2.89
C PHE A 26 -15.62 -7.54 3.85
N ASN A 27 -16.81 -7.91 3.34
CA ASN A 27 -18.00 -8.04 4.19
C ASN A 27 -17.85 -9.17 5.22
N ILE A 28 -17.25 -10.31 4.83
CA ILE A 28 -16.97 -11.42 5.75
C ILE A 28 -16.04 -10.94 6.87
N LEU A 29 -14.93 -10.28 6.52
CA LEU A 29 -13.99 -9.73 7.51
C LEU A 29 -14.66 -8.69 8.42
N LYS A 30 -15.49 -7.81 7.86
CA LYS A 30 -16.26 -6.81 8.61
C LYS A 30 -17.18 -7.45 9.64
N GLU A 31 -17.91 -8.50 9.27
CA GLU A 31 -18.80 -9.23 10.17
C GLU A 31 -17.99 -9.90 11.29
N LEU A 32 -16.92 -10.63 10.95
CA LEU A 32 -16.05 -11.29 11.92
C LEU A 32 -15.41 -10.31 12.92
N MET A 33 -14.90 -9.17 12.43
CA MET A 33 -14.29 -8.14 13.27
C MET A 33 -15.30 -7.48 14.24
N LYS A 34 -16.59 -7.46 13.89
CA LYS A 34 -17.65 -6.80 14.69
C LYS A 34 -18.38 -7.73 15.67
N ARG A 35 -18.18 -9.04 15.57
CA ARG A 35 -18.75 -10.02 16.52
C ARG A 35 -18.40 -9.69 17.97
N GLU A 36 -19.35 -9.81 18.89
CA GLU A 36 -19.13 -9.47 20.30
C GLU A 36 -18.20 -10.45 21.02
N ASP A 37 -18.17 -11.70 20.59
CA ASP A 37 -17.35 -12.78 21.19
C ASP A 37 -15.89 -12.78 20.73
N VAL A 38 -15.48 -11.78 19.95
CA VAL A 38 -14.09 -11.65 19.47
C VAL A 38 -13.41 -10.53 20.25
N ASP A 39 -12.41 -10.86 21.05
CA ASP A 39 -11.71 -9.90 21.90
C ASP A 39 -10.65 -9.07 21.16
N CYS A 40 -9.96 -9.67 20.18
CA CYS A 40 -8.86 -9.03 19.44
C CYS A 40 -8.79 -9.51 17.98
N THR A 41 -8.01 -8.80 17.16
CA THR A 41 -7.73 -9.18 15.77
C THR A 41 -6.22 -9.42 15.59
N THR A 42 -5.86 -10.47 14.86
CA THR A 42 -4.45 -10.77 14.58
C THR A 42 -4.12 -10.42 13.12
N ASN A 43 -3.16 -9.52 12.92
CA ASN A 43 -2.54 -9.32 11.62
C ASN A 43 -1.60 -10.50 11.33
N ALA A 44 -2.02 -11.34 10.39
CA ALA A 44 -1.28 -12.50 9.89
C ALA A 44 -0.82 -12.34 8.44
N CYS A 45 -0.81 -11.12 7.89
CA CYS A 45 -0.24 -10.86 6.58
C CYS A 45 1.29 -11.00 6.60
N ASP A 46 1.92 -11.02 5.42
CA ASP A 46 3.37 -11.16 5.29
C ASP A 46 4.15 -10.19 6.20
N ALA A 47 5.28 -10.65 6.73
CA ALA A 47 6.17 -9.87 7.58
C ALA A 47 6.87 -8.75 6.79
N GLY A 48 6.16 -7.63 6.58
CA GLY A 48 6.68 -6.49 5.85
C GLY A 48 5.69 -5.32 5.78
N ARG A 49 6.13 -4.22 5.17
CA ARG A 49 5.36 -2.97 5.04
C ARG A 49 4.01 -3.17 4.36
N GLU A 50 3.99 -3.91 3.24
CA GLU A 50 2.75 -4.14 2.48
C GLU A 50 1.76 -5.00 3.27
N GLY A 51 2.26 -5.98 4.03
CA GLY A 51 1.43 -6.79 4.92
C GLY A 51 0.77 -5.97 6.04
N GLU A 52 1.52 -5.04 6.65
CA GLU A 52 0.91 -4.06 7.58
C GLU A 52 -0.16 -3.21 6.91
N LEU A 53 0.17 -2.65 5.74
CA LEU A 53 -0.70 -1.73 5.03
C LEU A 53 -2.04 -2.38 4.67
N ILE A 54 -2.03 -3.58 4.07
CA ILE A 54 -3.25 -4.27 3.64
C ILE A 54 -4.17 -4.54 4.83
N PHE A 55 -3.64 -5.10 5.92
CA PHE A 55 -4.43 -5.37 7.12
C PHE A 55 -5.02 -4.09 7.70
N ARG A 56 -4.19 -3.07 7.89
CA ARG A 56 -4.59 -1.80 8.51
C ARG A 56 -5.63 -1.04 7.68
N LEU A 57 -5.49 -1.01 6.35
CA LEU A 57 -6.50 -0.39 5.47
C LEU A 57 -7.88 -1.07 5.61
N VAL A 58 -7.94 -2.40 5.71
CA VAL A 58 -9.20 -3.12 5.93
C VAL A 58 -9.75 -2.84 7.33
N TYR A 59 -8.90 -2.95 8.36
CA TYR A 59 -9.24 -2.72 9.75
C TYR A 59 -9.81 -1.30 9.98
N ASP A 60 -9.12 -0.28 9.44
CA ASP A 60 -9.52 1.13 9.51
C ASP A 60 -10.81 1.38 8.73
N LYS A 61 -10.96 0.76 7.54
CA LYS A 61 -12.18 0.88 6.72
C LYS A 61 -13.40 0.26 7.40
N VAL A 62 -13.22 -0.82 8.16
CA VAL A 62 -14.27 -1.42 8.99
C VAL A 62 -14.61 -0.52 10.20
N GLY A 63 -13.66 0.29 10.65
CA GLY A 63 -13.77 1.10 11.86
C GLY A 63 -13.66 0.25 13.13
N CYS A 64 -12.94 -0.87 13.07
CA CYS A 64 -12.75 -1.74 14.23
C CYS A 64 -11.90 -1.01 15.29
N LYS A 65 -12.16 -1.30 16.58
CA LYS A 65 -11.47 -0.69 17.73
C LYS A 65 -10.87 -1.73 18.68
N LYS A 66 -10.90 -3.00 18.28
CA LYS A 66 -10.39 -4.10 19.09
C LYS A 66 -8.85 -4.11 19.07
N PRO A 67 -8.18 -4.57 20.13
CA PRO A 67 -6.73 -4.70 20.13
C PRO A 67 -6.23 -5.48 18.91
N ILE A 68 -5.13 -5.00 18.31
CA ILE A 68 -4.46 -5.68 17.22
C ILE A 68 -3.25 -6.43 17.78
N LYS A 69 -3.13 -7.71 17.43
CA LYS A 69 -1.93 -8.52 17.61
C LYS A 69 -1.24 -8.76 16.28
N ARG A 70 0.06 -9.02 16.31
CA ARG A 70 0.87 -9.21 15.10
C ARG A 70 1.58 -10.55 15.11
N LEU A 71 1.25 -11.39 14.14
CA LEU A 71 1.98 -12.63 13.83
C LEU A 71 3.13 -12.31 12.87
N TRP A 72 4.37 -12.34 13.33
CA TRP A 72 5.53 -11.96 12.52
C TRP A 72 6.37 -13.19 12.16
N ILE A 73 5.98 -13.89 11.10
CA ILE A 73 6.67 -15.08 10.58
C ILE A 73 7.09 -14.86 9.12
N SER A 74 8.18 -15.52 8.71
CA SER A 74 8.71 -15.44 7.33
C SER A 74 8.65 -16.76 6.57
N TYR A 75 8.11 -17.80 7.20
CA TYR A 75 8.10 -19.18 6.71
C TYR A 75 6.85 -19.91 7.25
N MET A 76 6.40 -20.95 6.55
CA MET A 76 5.05 -21.54 6.67
C MET A 76 5.04 -22.94 7.28
N GLU A 77 6.14 -23.36 7.91
CA GLU A 77 6.26 -24.61 8.64
C GLU A 77 5.41 -24.59 9.93
N ASP A 78 4.89 -25.75 10.33
CA ASP A 78 3.97 -25.87 11.46
C ASP A 78 4.58 -25.39 12.79
N GLU A 79 5.87 -25.64 13.00
CA GLU A 79 6.60 -25.18 14.18
C GLU A 79 6.68 -23.65 14.21
N ALA A 80 6.87 -23.01 13.06
CA ALA A 80 6.96 -21.57 12.92
C ALA A 80 5.65 -20.87 13.25
N ILE A 81 4.55 -21.44 12.73
CA ILE A 81 3.21 -20.92 12.95
C ILE A 81 2.86 -21.07 14.43
N THR A 82 3.10 -22.25 15.00
CA THR A 82 2.84 -22.52 16.42
C THR A 82 3.63 -21.57 17.33
N ASP A 83 4.94 -21.42 17.10
CA ASP A 83 5.80 -20.51 17.86
C ASP A 83 5.37 -19.05 17.67
N GLY A 84 5.05 -18.65 16.44
CA GLY A 84 4.59 -17.29 16.12
C GLY A 84 3.29 -16.92 16.82
N PHE A 85 2.34 -17.85 16.95
CA PHE A 85 1.11 -17.63 17.70
C PHE A 85 1.33 -17.64 19.22
N ALA A 86 2.31 -18.39 19.73
CA ALA A 86 2.70 -18.33 21.14
C ALA A 86 3.36 -16.98 21.50
N HIS A 87 4.02 -16.34 20.54
CA HIS A 87 4.80 -15.12 20.72
C HIS A 87 4.25 -13.93 19.88
N LEU A 88 2.93 -13.75 19.87
CA LEU A 88 2.29 -12.62 19.19
C LEU A 88 2.79 -11.28 19.75
N LYS A 89 3.15 -10.38 18.84
CA LYS A 89 3.58 -9.02 19.18
C LYS A 89 2.39 -8.08 19.27
N ASP A 90 2.59 -6.93 19.91
CA ASP A 90 1.55 -5.91 19.91
C ASP A 90 1.50 -5.18 18.56
N GLY A 91 0.29 -4.89 18.07
CA GLY A 91 0.13 -4.12 16.83
C GLY A 91 0.75 -2.72 16.91
N ALA A 92 0.82 -2.14 18.12
CA ALA A 92 1.44 -0.83 18.36
C ALA A 92 2.94 -0.80 18.02
N ASP A 93 3.64 -1.92 18.16
CA ASP A 93 5.08 -2.03 17.85
C ASP A 93 5.37 -1.80 16.35
N TYR A 94 4.33 -1.95 15.51
CA TYR A 94 4.41 -1.87 14.05
C TYR A 94 3.78 -0.61 13.47
N GLU A 95 3.37 0.35 14.30
CA GLU A 95 2.68 1.58 13.85
C GLU A 95 3.56 2.39 12.89
N LYS A 96 4.86 2.56 13.20
CA LYS A 96 5.82 3.23 12.30
C LYS A 96 6.00 2.52 10.97
N LEU A 97 5.87 1.19 10.95
CA LEU A 97 5.97 0.40 9.73
C LEU A 97 4.75 0.61 8.83
N TYR A 98 3.57 0.68 9.44
CA TYR A 98 2.32 1.06 8.77
C TYR A 98 2.38 2.49 8.22
N GLU A 99 2.79 3.47 9.03
CA GLU A 99 2.94 4.87 8.61
C GLU A 99 3.89 5.00 7.41
N ALA A 100 5.03 4.31 7.44
CA ALA A 100 5.97 4.30 6.33
C ALA A 100 5.37 3.71 5.03
N ALA A 101 4.56 2.66 5.14
CA ALA A 101 3.87 2.06 4.01
C ALA A 101 2.79 3.01 3.44
N LEU A 102 2.00 3.62 4.33
CA LEU A 102 0.96 4.60 3.98
C LEU A 102 1.55 5.84 3.28
N CYS A 103 2.66 6.37 3.81
CA CYS A 103 3.39 7.48 3.19
C CYS A 103 3.85 7.13 1.77
N ARG A 104 4.37 5.91 1.58
CA ARG A 104 4.80 5.45 0.25
C ARG A 104 3.63 5.34 -0.72
N GLU A 105 2.53 4.70 -0.32
CA GLU A 105 1.32 4.54 -1.13
C GLU A 105 0.79 5.90 -1.62
N ARG A 106 0.68 6.86 -0.69
CA ARG A 106 0.21 8.22 -1.00
C ARG A 106 1.18 9.00 -1.88
N ALA A 107 2.49 8.88 -1.64
CA ALA A 107 3.50 9.53 -2.48
C ALA A 107 3.49 8.99 -3.92
N ASP A 108 3.40 7.67 -4.07
CA ASP A 108 3.30 7.03 -5.38
C ASP A 108 2.02 7.45 -6.11
N TRP A 109 0.90 7.56 -5.39
CA TRP A 109 -0.36 8.07 -5.96
C TRP A 109 -0.26 9.53 -6.41
N ILE A 110 0.25 10.42 -5.56
CA ILE A 110 0.38 11.87 -5.87
C ILE A 110 1.27 12.07 -7.10
N VAL A 111 2.44 11.43 -7.15
CA VAL A 111 3.35 11.57 -8.30
C VAL A 111 2.71 10.96 -9.55
N GLY A 112 2.18 9.74 -9.42
CA GLY A 112 1.62 8.99 -10.52
C GLY A 112 0.47 9.71 -11.21
N ILE A 113 -0.56 10.12 -10.44
CA ILE A 113 -1.77 10.72 -11.01
C ILE A 113 -1.48 12.07 -11.65
N ASN A 114 -0.65 12.90 -11.01
CA ASN A 114 -0.39 14.26 -11.49
C ASN A 114 0.51 14.27 -12.71
N ALA A 115 1.62 13.53 -12.67
CA ALA A 115 2.55 13.49 -13.78
C ALA A 115 1.95 12.76 -14.98
N THR A 116 1.28 11.62 -14.78
CA THR A 116 0.62 10.89 -15.88
C THR A 116 -0.42 11.77 -16.56
N ARG A 117 -1.28 12.48 -15.81
CA ARG A 117 -2.26 13.40 -16.42
C ARG A 117 -1.58 14.55 -17.17
N LEU A 118 -0.59 15.20 -16.57
CA LEU A 118 0.14 16.32 -17.19
C LEU A 118 0.75 15.92 -18.54
N PHE A 119 1.56 14.85 -18.55
CA PHE A 119 2.22 14.39 -19.77
C PHE A 119 1.21 13.86 -20.79
N SER A 120 0.17 13.15 -20.34
CA SER A 120 -0.82 12.62 -21.27
C SER A 120 -1.59 13.72 -22.00
N THR A 121 -1.97 14.79 -21.28
CA THR A 121 -2.65 15.93 -21.88
C THR A 121 -1.72 16.75 -22.79
N LEU A 122 -0.46 16.94 -22.39
CA LEU A 122 0.51 17.70 -23.18
C LEU A 122 0.80 17.06 -24.54
N TYR A 123 0.87 15.72 -24.59
CA TYR A 123 1.27 14.97 -25.78
C TYR A 123 0.11 14.27 -26.51
N GLY A 124 -1.13 14.41 -26.04
CA GLY A 124 -2.32 13.85 -26.70
C GLY A 124 -2.38 12.32 -26.72
N GLN A 125 -1.62 11.64 -25.87
CA GLN A 125 -1.57 10.18 -25.75
C GLN A 125 -1.33 9.78 -24.29
N THR A 126 -1.72 8.58 -23.88
CA THR A 126 -1.50 8.14 -22.49
C THR A 126 -0.01 7.88 -22.24
N LEU A 127 0.59 8.67 -21.35
CA LEU A 127 1.99 8.55 -20.93
C LEU A 127 2.04 8.30 -19.43
N ASN A 128 2.26 7.05 -19.04
CA ASN A 128 2.39 6.65 -17.64
C ASN A 128 3.71 7.20 -17.08
N VAL A 129 3.60 8.02 -16.05
CA VAL A 129 4.74 8.58 -15.32
C VAL A 129 4.63 8.18 -13.86
N GLY A 130 5.73 7.73 -13.27
CA GLY A 130 5.74 7.27 -11.89
C GLY A 130 7.13 7.27 -11.28
N ARG A 131 7.18 7.42 -9.95
CA ARG A 131 8.42 7.55 -9.18
C ARG A 131 9.40 6.39 -9.38
N VAL A 132 8.92 5.19 -9.72
CA VAL A 132 9.77 4.01 -9.97
C VAL A 132 9.95 3.75 -11.46
N MET A 133 8.86 3.65 -12.23
CA MET A 133 8.95 3.27 -13.64
C MET A 133 9.70 4.29 -14.50
N THR A 134 9.57 5.58 -14.19
CA THR A 134 10.18 6.65 -15.00
C THR A 134 11.70 6.70 -14.84
N PRO A 135 12.27 6.66 -13.61
CA PRO A 135 13.71 6.50 -13.45
C PRO A 135 14.26 5.20 -14.06
N THR A 136 13.52 4.08 -13.95
CA THR A 136 13.93 2.82 -14.58
C THR A 136 14.03 2.95 -16.10
N LEU A 137 13.06 3.61 -16.74
CA LEU A 137 13.11 3.90 -18.17
C LEU A 137 14.27 4.84 -18.52
N ALA A 138 14.52 5.85 -17.70
CA ALA A 138 15.61 6.80 -17.91
C ALA A 138 16.97 6.08 -17.97
N LEU A 139 17.23 5.12 -17.08
CA LEU A 139 18.48 4.33 -17.10
C LEU A 139 18.71 3.61 -18.43
N ALA A 140 17.66 3.06 -19.04
CA ALA A 140 17.74 2.40 -20.34
C ALA A 140 17.99 3.42 -21.47
N VAL A 141 17.27 4.55 -21.47
CA VAL A 141 17.43 5.62 -22.46
C VAL A 141 18.82 6.25 -22.39
N GLU A 142 19.33 6.51 -21.20
CA GLU A 142 20.68 7.04 -20.98
C GLU A 142 21.76 6.08 -21.48
N ARG A 143 21.58 4.77 -21.22
CA ARG A 143 22.47 3.75 -21.75
C ARG A 143 22.47 3.72 -23.28
N GLU A 144 21.30 3.80 -23.89
CA GLU A 144 21.15 3.79 -25.35
C GLU A 144 21.81 5.04 -25.98
N ALA A 145 21.63 6.21 -25.36
CA ALA A 145 22.27 7.44 -25.81
C ALA A 145 23.81 7.36 -25.71
N ALA A 146 24.34 6.74 -24.65
CA ALA A 146 25.78 6.50 -24.50
C ALA A 146 26.32 5.57 -25.59
N ILE A 147 25.57 4.52 -25.95
CA ILE A 147 25.94 3.60 -27.05
C ILE A 147 25.96 4.34 -28.39
N HIS A 148 24.93 5.12 -28.69
CA HIS A 148 24.83 5.87 -29.96
C HIS A 148 25.91 6.94 -30.13
N SER A 149 26.36 7.55 -29.03
CA SER A 149 27.39 8.59 -29.04
C SER A 149 28.81 8.04 -28.93
N PHE A 150 28.96 6.74 -28.67
CA PHE A 150 30.27 6.09 -28.56
C PHE A 150 31.01 6.12 -29.90
N LYS A 151 32.24 6.64 -29.88
CA LYS A 151 33.19 6.52 -30.99
C LYS A 151 34.24 5.48 -30.59
N PRO A 152 34.44 4.40 -31.37
CA PRO A 152 35.37 3.32 -31.07
C PRO A 152 36.80 3.77 -30.80
#